data_AF-A0A959I6P3-F1
#
_entry.id   AF-A0A959I6P3-F1
#
_cell.length_a   1.000
_cell.length_b   1.000
_cell.length_c   1.000
_cell.angle_alpha   90.00
_cell.angle_beta   90.00
_cell.angle_gamma   90.00
#
_symmetry.space_group_name_H-M   'P 1'
#
loop_
_entity.id
_entity.type
_entity.pdbx_description
1 polymer ?
#
loop_
_entity_poly.entity_id
_entity_poly.type
_entity_poly.pdbx_seq_one_letter_code
_entity_poly.pdbx_strand_id
1 'polypeptide(L)'
;PITPQTTIVERLAEMTSDGELDATYVNMDSEHSVFAAAMGAAIGGERVFTATAGQGLYYAHEVLHAISHFRLPMVMCNVGRPSIPWNIWSDQSDSLAQRDTGWIQFYGESSQEVLDTVIQAFVLTEQLNIPVMVVLDAFYQSHTSENIWLPDQELVDEFLPAKPKAPMSIELDRPKTFGGLVAPEHYHKLNYAHWEDLAQIESLSETIAARFAGQFGRRYGNVEAVNIGPQTKLVLVTVSSITTTARGVIRRHPEVGLLKIRLFKPFPREAVRQALSVLPPDARLAAIERNFLGDREGAILQELRRALYGLDLPIYDFYAGVGGKDVPPEAIEEVIHRAMGGPEPVNWIK
;
A
#
# COMPACT_ATOMS: atom_id res chain seq x y z
N PRO A 1 2.13 -21.08 -5.39
CA PRO A 1 1.73 -20.54 -4.07
C PRO A 1 2.98 -20.20 -3.25
N ILE A 2 2.92 -19.16 -2.42
CA ILE A 2 4.09 -18.65 -1.71
C ILE A 2 3.72 -18.17 -0.30
N THR A 3 4.37 -18.68 0.75
CA THR A 3 4.08 -18.22 2.12
C THR A 3 4.34 -16.72 2.28
N PRO A 4 3.52 -15.95 3.01
CA PRO A 4 2.29 -16.34 3.73
C PRO A 4 0.98 -15.96 3.01
N GLN A 5 1.01 -15.64 1.71
CA GLN A 5 -0.23 -15.31 0.98
C GLN A 5 -1.13 -16.53 0.74
N THR A 6 -0.57 -17.74 0.80
CA THR A 6 -1.22 -19.00 0.39
C THR A 6 -2.67 -19.16 0.87
N THR A 7 -2.99 -18.78 2.10
CA THR A 7 -4.36 -18.88 2.64
C THR A 7 -5.39 -18.05 1.86
N ILE A 8 -4.99 -16.91 1.27
CA ILE A 8 -5.87 -16.06 0.44
C ILE A 8 -6.27 -16.83 -0.82
N VAL A 9 -5.29 -17.36 -1.55
CA VAL A 9 -5.56 -18.07 -2.82
C VAL A 9 -6.25 -19.42 -2.60
N GLU A 10 -5.95 -20.12 -1.51
CA GLU A 10 -6.66 -21.34 -1.12
C GLU A 10 -8.13 -21.06 -0.83
N ARG A 11 -8.44 -20.02 -0.03
CA ARG A 11 -9.82 -19.67 0.28
C ARG A 11 -10.59 -19.20 -0.96
N LEU A 12 -9.95 -18.45 -1.86
CA LEU A 12 -10.58 -18.06 -3.13
C LEU A 12 -10.88 -19.29 -4.01
N ALA A 13 -9.96 -20.25 -4.09
CA ALA A 13 -10.17 -21.49 -4.84
C ALA A 13 -11.34 -22.31 -4.26
N GLU A 14 -11.43 -22.40 -2.93
CA GLU A 14 -12.56 -23.03 -2.23
C GLU A 14 -13.88 -22.32 -2.54
N MET A 15 -13.95 -21.00 -2.34
CA MET A 15 -15.16 -20.21 -2.59
C MET A 15 -15.65 -20.33 -4.03
N THR A 16 -14.72 -20.36 -5.01
CA THR A 16 -15.07 -20.61 -6.42
C THR A 16 -15.55 -22.03 -6.65
N SER A 17 -14.90 -23.04 -6.05
CA SER A 17 -15.32 -24.44 -6.17
C SER A 17 -16.70 -24.70 -5.56
N ASP A 18 -17.01 -24.04 -4.45
CA ASP A 18 -18.27 -24.17 -3.73
C ASP A 18 -19.40 -23.31 -4.35
N GLY A 19 -19.08 -22.46 -5.32
CA GLY A 19 -20.02 -21.54 -5.96
C GLY A 19 -20.40 -20.34 -5.09
N GLU A 20 -19.68 -20.08 -3.99
CA GLU A 20 -19.83 -18.89 -3.14
C GLU A 20 -19.30 -17.62 -3.85
N LEU A 21 -18.34 -17.79 -4.77
CA LEU A 21 -17.77 -16.72 -5.59
C LEU A 21 -17.94 -17.03 -7.07
N ASP A 22 -18.75 -16.23 -7.77
CA ASP A 22 -18.89 -16.28 -9.23
C ASP A 22 -17.63 -15.70 -9.90
N ALA A 23 -16.60 -16.53 -10.01
CA ALA A 23 -15.32 -16.19 -10.61
C ALA A 23 -14.68 -17.40 -11.30
N THR A 24 -13.73 -17.14 -12.19
CA THR A 24 -12.84 -18.17 -12.72
C THR A 24 -11.52 -18.15 -11.97
N TYR A 25 -11.22 -19.21 -11.22
CA TYR A 25 -9.93 -19.39 -10.59
C TYR A 25 -8.95 -20.08 -11.55
N VAL A 26 -7.78 -19.47 -11.79
CA VAL A 26 -6.75 -19.99 -12.68
C VAL A 26 -5.45 -20.17 -11.90
N ASN A 27 -4.96 -21.41 -11.83
CA ASN A 27 -3.66 -21.72 -11.26
C ASN A 27 -2.58 -21.71 -12.35
N MET A 28 -1.41 -21.15 -12.04
CA MET A 28 -0.29 -21.04 -12.96
C MET A 28 0.98 -21.67 -12.38
N ASP A 29 1.97 -21.88 -13.25
CA ASP A 29 3.25 -22.50 -12.89
C ASP A 29 4.15 -21.58 -12.05
N SER A 30 3.99 -20.26 -12.17
CA SER A 30 4.81 -19.27 -11.47
C SER A 30 4.11 -17.92 -11.30
N GLU A 31 4.59 -17.07 -10.40
CA GLU A 31 4.03 -15.73 -10.20
C GLU A 31 4.17 -14.83 -11.42
N HIS A 32 5.24 -14.96 -12.21
CA HIS A 32 5.34 -14.24 -13.50
C HIS A 32 4.17 -14.60 -14.43
N SER A 33 3.88 -15.91 -14.58
CA SER A 33 2.74 -16.40 -15.34
C SER A 33 1.38 -15.98 -14.76
N VAL A 34 1.24 -15.92 -13.43
CA VAL A 34 0.03 -15.41 -12.76
C VAL A 34 -0.23 -13.97 -13.20
N PHE A 35 0.76 -13.08 -13.12
CA PHE A 35 0.57 -11.69 -13.51
C PHE A 35 0.39 -11.52 -15.03
N ALA A 36 1.03 -12.35 -15.85
CA ALA A 36 0.83 -12.34 -17.31
C ALA A 36 -0.60 -12.74 -17.69
N ALA A 37 -1.19 -13.72 -17.00
CA ALA A 37 -2.59 -14.08 -17.21
C ALA A 37 -3.57 -13.07 -16.60
N ALA A 38 -3.25 -12.49 -15.44
CA ALA A 38 -4.00 -11.38 -14.87
C ALA A 38 -4.08 -10.20 -15.84
N MET A 39 -2.96 -9.87 -16.52
CA MET A 39 -2.91 -8.89 -17.59
C MET A 39 -3.86 -9.27 -18.74
N GLY A 40 -3.82 -10.52 -19.21
CA GLY A 40 -4.72 -11.03 -20.25
C GLY A 40 -6.19 -10.96 -19.86
N ALA A 41 -6.56 -11.34 -18.64
CA ALA A 41 -7.92 -11.27 -18.13
C ALA A 41 -8.43 -9.82 -18.02
N ALA A 42 -7.58 -8.90 -17.55
CA ALA A 42 -7.92 -7.48 -17.48
C ALA A 42 -8.11 -6.86 -18.87
N ILE A 43 -7.27 -7.22 -19.85
CA ILE A 43 -7.46 -6.86 -21.28
C ILE A 43 -8.74 -7.48 -21.83
N GLY A 44 -9.12 -8.67 -21.38
CA GLY A 44 -10.42 -9.29 -21.69
C GLY A 44 -11.63 -8.52 -21.17
N GLY A 45 -11.42 -7.57 -20.24
CA GLY A 45 -12.47 -6.76 -19.64
C GLY A 45 -12.87 -7.20 -18.24
N GLU A 46 -12.28 -8.26 -17.69
CA GLU A 46 -12.70 -8.86 -16.41
C GLU A 46 -12.15 -8.12 -15.19
N ARG A 47 -12.88 -8.15 -14.06
CA ARG A 47 -12.37 -7.65 -12.77
C ARG A 47 -11.36 -8.67 -12.23
N VAL A 48 -10.11 -8.24 -12.04
CA VAL A 48 -9.01 -9.14 -11.69
C VAL A 48 -8.54 -8.91 -10.26
N PHE A 49 -8.38 -10.00 -9.52
CA PHE A 49 -7.79 -10.04 -8.19
C PHE A 49 -6.70 -11.11 -8.12
N THR A 50 -5.63 -10.86 -7.37
CA THR A 50 -4.61 -11.88 -7.05
C THR A 50 -3.93 -11.60 -5.72
N ALA A 51 -3.14 -12.54 -5.22
CA ALA A 51 -2.30 -12.35 -4.05
C ALA A 51 -0.91 -12.96 -4.25
N THR A 52 0.11 -12.32 -3.69
CA THR A 52 1.52 -12.77 -3.76
C THR A 52 2.29 -12.32 -2.52
N ALA A 53 3.56 -12.72 -2.43
CA ALA A 53 4.49 -12.33 -1.37
C ALA A 53 5.94 -12.53 -1.82
N GLY A 54 6.86 -11.70 -1.32
CA GLY A 54 8.31 -11.89 -1.40
C GLY A 54 8.81 -12.25 -2.79
N GLN A 55 9.48 -13.40 -2.91
CA GLN A 55 10.09 -13.89 -4.16
C GLN A 55 9.13 -13.91 -5.36
N GLY A 56 7.85 -14.21 -5.12
CA GLY A 56 6.84 -14.22 -6.17
C GLY A 56 6.60 -12.82 -6.74
N LEU A 57 6.60 -11.79 -5.89
CA LEU A 57 6.48 -10.41 -6.32
C LEU A 57 7.74 -9.93 -7.05
N TYR A 58 8.93 -10.26 -6.53
CA TYR A 58 10.19 -9.93 -7.21
C TYR A 58 10.27 -10.57 -8.60
N TYR A 59 9.83 -11.82 -8.75
CA TYR A 59 9.83 -12.53 -10.02
C TYR A 59 8.87 -11.91 -11.05
N ALA A 60 7.80 -11.26 -10.58
CA ALA A 60 6.81 -10.59 -11.42
C ALA A 60 7.20 -9.16 -11.87
N HIS A 61 8.36 -8.63 -11.47
CA HIS A 61 8.73 -7.21 -11.62
C HIS A 61 8.47 -6.63 -13.03
N GLU A 62 8.89 -7.33 -14.07
CA GLU A 62 8.72 -6.89 -15.46
C GLU A 62 7.24 -6.80 -15.86
N VAL A 63 6.43 -7.80 -15.50
CA VAL A 63 5.00 -7.82 -15.82
C VAL A 63 4.23 -6.75 -15.06
N LEU A 64 4.66 -6.39 -13.85
CA LEU A 64 4.04 -5.29 -13.08
C LEU A 64 4.18 -3.95 -13.82
N HIS A 65 5.35 -3.67 -14.41
CA HIS A 65 5.53 -2.50 -15.27
C HIS A 65 4.60 -2.56 -16.46
N ALA A 66 4.51 -3.71 -17.13
CA ALA A 66 3.61 -3.90 -18.26
C ALA A 66 2.16 -3.58 -17.85
N ILE A 67 1.62 -4.20 -16.80
CA ILE A 67 0.23 -4.00 -16.34
C ILE A 67 -0.10 -2.52 -16.12
N SER A 68 0.78 -1.77 -15.45
CA SER A 68 0.56 -0.35 -15.20
C SER A 68 0.59 0.49 -16.49
N HIS A 69 1.56 0.25 -17.38
CA HIS A 69 1.67 0.99 -18.65
C HIS A 69 0.62 0.58 -19.70
N PHE A 70 0.09 -0.65 -19.60
CA PHE A 70 -1.10 -1.09 -20.32
C PHE A 70 -2.39 -0.54 -19.71
N ARG A 71 -2.33 0.25 -18.63
CA ARG A 71 -3.48 0.93 -18.04
C ARG A 71 -4.59 -0.05 -17.67
N LEU A 72 -4.21 -1.09 -16.91
CA LEU A 72 -5.12 -2.19 -16.59
C LEU A 72 -5.62 -2.11 -15.15
N PRO A 73 -6.93 -1.98 -14.93
CA PRO A 73 -7.49 -1.96 -13.59
C PRO A 73 -7.47 -3.37 -12.97
N MET A 74 -6.80 -3.50 -11.82
CA MET A 74 -6.78 -4.72 -11.02
C MET A 74 -6.32 -4.43 -9.60
N VAL A 75 -6.68 -5.32 -8.67
CA VAL A 75 -6.27 -5.23 -7.26
C VAL A 75 -5.45 -6.46 -6.90
N MET A 76 -4.33 -6.26 -6.22
CA MET A 76 -3.56 -7.36 -5.63
C MET A 76 -3.35 -7.15 -4.14
N CYS A 77 -3.39 -8.24 -3.37
CA CYS A 77 -2.88 -8.24 -2.00
C CYS A 77 -1.43 -8.73 -2.00
N ASN A 78 -0.50 -7.90 -1.51
CA ASN A 78 0.87 -8.32 -1.22
C ASN A 78 1.01 -8.60 0.27
N VAL A 79 1.31 -9.84 0.65
CA VAL A 79 1.63 -10.18 2.04
C VAL A 79 3.13 -10.06 2.25
N GLY A 80 3.56 -8.86 2.63
CA GLY A 80 4.94 -8.39 2.57
C GLY A 80 5.92 -9.25 3.38
N ARG A 81 6.99 -9.69 2.69
CA ARG A 81 8.14 -10.36 3.30
C ARG A 81 9.43 -10.09 2.52
N PRO A 82 10.62 -10.24 3.11
CA PRO A 82 11.86 -9.84 2.46
C PRO A 82 12.34 -10.89 1.44
N SER A 83 13.40 -10.54 0.71
CA SER A 83 14.05 -11.46 -0.22
C SER A 83 15.04 -12.41 0.47
N ILE A 84 16.32 -12.07 0.44
CA ILE A 84 17.46 -12.82 0.97
C ILE A 84 18.22 -11.91 1.96
N PRO A 85 18.77 -12.41 3.09
CA PRO A 85 18.74 -13.79 3.59
C PRO A 85 17.32 -14.34 3.74
N TRP A 86 17.11 -15.61 3.34
CA TRP A 86 15.77 -16.17 3.18
C TRP A 86 14.96 -16.06 4.47
N ASN A 87 13.85 -15.33 4.40
CA ASN A 87 13.00 -15.03 5.55
C ASN A 87 11.53 -14.93 5.06
N ILE A 88 10.62 -15.49 5.84
CA ILE A 88 9.19 -15.57 5.51
C ILE A 88 8.34 -14.52 6.22
N TRP A 89 8.90 -13.87 7.23
CA TRP A 89 8.20 -13.01 8.17
C TRP A 89 8.05 -11.56 7.67
N SER A 90 7.30 -10.75 8.44
CA SER A 90 6.92 -9.38 8.07
C SER A 90 8.09 -8.49 7.69
N ASP A 91 8.04 -7.98 6.46
CA ASP A 91 8.94 -6.96 5.94
C ASP A 91 8.30 -6.33 4.70
N GLN A 92 8.54 -5.05 4.44
CA GLN A 92 7.90 -4.34 3.33
C GLN A 92 8.80 -4.18 2.10
N SER A 93 10.00 -4.79 2.09
CA SER A 93 10.99 -4.60 1.02
C SER A 93 10.52 -5.10 -0.34
N ASP A 94 9.65 -6.11 -0.40
CA ASP A 94 9.13 -6.66 -1.65
C ASP A 94 8.21 -5.68 -2.39
N SER A 95 7.21 -5.12 -1.72
CA SER A 95 6.35 -4.07 -2.27
C SER A 95 7.12 -2.80 -2.57
N LEU A 96 8.08 -2.43 -1.72
CA LEU A 96 8.90 -1.24 -1.92
C LEU A 96 9.87 -1.37 -3.09
N ALA A 97 10.33 -2.58 -3.42
CA ALA A 97 11.07 -2.82 -4.67
C ALA A 97 10.19 -2.61 -5.92
N GLN A 98 8.86 -2.64 -5.77
CA GLN A 98 7.90 -2.36 -6.85
C GLN A 98 7.41 -0.90 -6.85
N ARG A 99 7.94 -0.02 -5.99
CA ARG A 99 7.43 1.35 -5.80
C ARG A 99 7.47 2.22 -7.05
N ASP A 100 8.31 1.87 -8.01
CA ASP A 100 8.54 2.61 -9.26
C ASP A 100 7.94 1.90 -10.49
N THR A 101 7.06 0.91 -10.28
CA THR A 101 6.35 0.17 -11.36
C THR A 101 5.09 0.89 -11.86
N GLY A 102 4.67 1.95 -11.18
CA GLY A 102 3.41 2.67 -11.46
C GLY A 102 2.17 2.05 -10.80
N TRP A 103 2.33 1.08 -9.89
CA TRP A 103 1.24 0.57 -9.06
C TRP A 103 0.96 1.51 -7.89
N ILE A 104 -0.33 1.71 -7.60
CA ILE A 104 -0.76 2.41 -6.38
C ILE A 104 -0.51 1.47 -5.20
N GLN A 105 0.09 1.94 -4.11
CA GLN A 105 0.34 1.11 -2.93
C GLN A 105 -0.35 1.68 -1.70
N PHE A 106 -1.27 0.89 -1.12
CA PHE A 106 -1.85 1.14 0.20
C PHE A 106 -1.32 0.12 1.20
N TYR A 107 -1.05 0.54 2.43
CA TYR A 107 -0.55 -0.31 3.50
C TYR A 107 -1.58 -0.31 4.64
N GLY A 108 -2.17 -1.46 4.92
CA GLY A 108 -3.21 -1.58 5.96
C GLY A 108 -2.61 -1.74 7.35
N GLU A 109 -3.21 -1.15 8.38
CA GLU A 109 -2.83 -1.35 9.80
C GLU A 109 -3.49 -2.60 10.40
N SER A 110 -4.77 -2.85 10.09
CA SER A 110 -5.56 -3.95 10.65
C SER A 110 -6.24 -4.79 9.56
N SER A 111 -6.83 -5.93 9.94
CA SER A 111 -7.55 -6.81 9.00
C SER A 111 -8.81 -6.12 8.46
N GLN A 112 -9.51 -5.35 9.31
CA GLN A 112 -10.65 -4.54 8.90
C GLN A 112 -10.26 -3.51 7.84
N GLU A 113 -9.14 -2.80 8.05
CA GLU A 113 -8.69 -1.78 7.11
C GLU A 113 -8.25 -2.39 5.79
N VAL A 114 -7.62 -3.57 5.80
CA VAL A 114 -7.26 -4.29 4.57
C VAL A 114 -8.50 -4.61 3.75
N LEU A 115 -9.53 -5.21 4.37
CA LEU A 115 -10.81 -5.50 3.72
C LEU A 115 -11.44 -4.23 3.12
N ASP A 116 -11.58 -3.18 3.93
CA ASP A 116 -12.17 -1.91 3.51
C ASP A 116 -11.33 -1.23 2.41
N THR A 117 -10.00 -1.42 2.42
CA THR A 117 -9.09 -0.90 1.40
C THR A 117 -9.22 -1.65 0.08
N VAL A 118 -9.41 -2.97 0.08
CA VAL A 118 -9.65 -3.74 -1.16
C VAL A 118 -10.91 -3.24 -1.87
N ILE A 119 -11.99 -2.98 -1.13
CA ILE A 119 -13.24 -2.44 -1.70
C ILE A 119 -12.99 -1.05 -2.33
N GLN A 120 -12.31 -0.15 -1.61
CA GLN A 120 -11.95 1.18 -2.13
C GLN A 120 -10.99 1.10 -3.33
N ALA A 121 -10.07 0.14 -3.33
CA ALA A 121 -9.07 -0.05 -4.38
C ALA A 121 -9.72 -0.39 -5.73
N PHE A 122 -10.79 -1.19 -5.74
CA PHE A 122 -11.52 -1.46 -6.98
C PHE A 122 -12.16 -0.21 -7.58
N VAL A 123 -12.75 0.66 -6.74
CA VAL A 123 -13.30 1.94 -7.23
C VAL A 123 -12.20 2.81 -7.82
N LEU A 124 -11.06 2.92 -7.12
CA LEU A 124 -9.94 3.75 -7.56
C LEU A 124 -9.31 3.23 -8.87
N THR A 125 -9.02 1.92 -8.93
CA THR A 125 -8.35 1.31 -10.07
C THR A 125 -9.23 1.38 -11.32
N GLU A 126 -10.54 1.17 -11.20
CA GLU A 126 -11.49 1.21 -12.33
C GLU A 126 -11.74 2.63 -12.86
N GLN A 127 -11.58 3.66 -12.02
CA GLN A 127 -11.69 5.05 -12.46
C GLN A 127 -10.43 5.55 -13.18
N LEU A 128 -9.25 5.22 -12.65
CA LEU A 128 -7.98 5.71 -13.22
C LEU A 128 -7.34 4.74 -14.21
N ASN A 129 -7.78 3.48 -14.27
CA ASN A 129 -7.12 2.43 -15.03
C ASN A 129 -5.64 2.25 -14.61
N ILE A 130 -5.38 2.33 -13.31
CA ILE A 130 -4.05 2.14 -12.71
C ILE A 130 -4.16 1.03 -11.66
N PRO A 131 -3.32 -0.01 -11.71
CA PRO A 131 -3.43 -1.16 -10.82
C PRO A 131 -3.08 -0.80 -9.36
N VAL A 132 -3.71 -1.47 -8.40
CA VAL A 132 -3.56 -1.20 -6.96
C VAL A 132 -3.02 -2.41 -6.21
N MET A 133 -2.01 -2.19 -5.38
CA MET A 133 -1.42 -3.12 -4.45
C MET A 133 -1.82 -2.75 -3.03
N VAL A 134 -2.52 -3.65 -2.35
CA VAL A 134 -2.84 -3.55 -0.92
C VAL A 134 -1.83 -4.40 -0.17
N VAL A 135 -0.99 -3.76 0.64
CA VAL A 135 0.11 -4.39 1.37
C VAL A 135 -0.33 -4.73 2.78
N LEU A 136 -0.09 -5.99 3.16
CA LEU A 136 -0.30 -6.56 4.47
C LEU A 136 1.05 -6.96 5.06
N ASP A 137 1.24 -6.75 6.36
CA ASP A 137 2.38 -7.27 7.11
C ASP A 137 2.20 -8.77 7.38
N ALA A 138 3.15 -9.58 6.90
CA ALA A 138 3.12 -11.04 7.05
C ALA A 138 3.03 -11.48 8.52
N PHE A 139 2.25 -12.52 8.77
CA PHE A 139 1.93 -13.11 10.07
C PHE A 139 1.15 -12.22 11.05
N TYR A 140 1.34 -10.90 11.04
CA TYR A 140 0.53 -9.98 11.85
C TYR A 140 -0.89 -9.89 11.28
N GLN A 141 -1.05 -9.47 10.02
CA GLN A 141 -2.38 -9.35 9.43
C GLN A 141 -2.80 -10.63 8.70
N SER A 142 -1.84 -11.40 8.17
CA SER A 142 -2.17 -12.59 7.40
C SER A 142 -2.51 -13.81 8.27
N HIS A 143 -2.05 -13.89 9.51
CA HIS A 143 -2.17 -15.11 10.35
C HIS A 143 -2.63 -14.83 11.79
N THR A 144 -2.93 -13.58 12.15
CA THR A 144 -3.63 -13.28 13.41
C THR A 144 -5.12 -13.13 13.12
N SER A 145 -5.95 -13.63 14.02
CA SER A 145 -7.40 -13.44 13.93
C SER A 145 -7.82 -12.15 14.62
N GLU A 146 -8.66 -11.38 13.95
CA GLU A 146 -9.24 -10.13 14.46
C GLU A 146 -10.76 -10.18 14.26
N ASN A 147 -11.51 -9.63 15.22
CA ASN A 147 -12.94 -9.43 15.02
C ASN A 147 -13.14 -8.27 14.06
N ILE A 148 -13.62 -8.58 12.86
CA ILE A 148 -13.94 -7.58 11.85
C ILE A 148 -15.45 -7.51 11.62
N TRP A 149 -15.89 -6.37 11.15
CA TRP A 149 -17.18 -6.20 10.52
C TRP A 149 -17.04 -6.47 9.03
N LEU A 150 -17.69 -7.53 8.56
CA LEU A 150 -17.81 -7.87 7.15
C LEU A 150 -19.07 -7.19 6.61
N PRO A 151 -18.97 -6.32 5.58
CA PRO A 151 -20.17 -5.73 4.97
C PRO A 151 -21.00 -6.80 4.26
N ASP A 152 -22.32 -6.59 4.24
CA ASP A 152 -23.22 -7.34 3.37
C ASP A 152 -22.88 -7.04 1.89
N GLN A 153 -23.10 -8.03 1.02
CA GLN A 153 -22.74 -7.93 -0.41
C GLN A 153 -23.47 -6.77 -1.09
N GLU A 154 -24.75 -6.54 -0.76
CA GLU A 154 -25.56 -5.46 -1.34
C GLU A 154 -24.95 -4.08 -1.07
N LEU A 155 -24.39 -3.88 0.13
CA LEU A 155 -23.73 -2.63 0.49
C LEU A 155 -22.45 -2.42 -0.33
N VAL A 156 -21.72 -3.51 -0.60
CA VAL A 156 -20.53 -3.48 -1.47
C VAL A 156 -20.92 -3.17 -2.91
N ASP A 157 -21.98 -3.78 -3.44
CA ASP A 157 -22.45 -3.59 -4.82
C ASP A 157 -22.95 -2.15 -5.07
N GLU A 158 -23.59 -1.53 -4.08
CA GLU A 158 -23.97 -0.12 -4.12
C GLU A 158 -22.73 0.81 -4.15
N PHE A 159 -21.66 0.44 -3.45
CA PHE A 159 -20.44 1.24 -3.41
C PHE A 159 -19.58 1.04 -4.68
N LEU A 160 -19.45 -0.21 -5.12
CA LEU A 160 -18.67 -0.66 -6.26
C LEU A 160 -19.63 -1.24 -7.31
N PRO A 161 -20.25 -0.40 -8.17
CA PRO A 161 -21.16 -0.87 -9.19
C PRO A 161 -20.45 -1.70 -10.26
N ALA A 162 -21.21 -2.12 -11.27
CA ALA A 162 -20.69 -2.89 -12.40
C ALA A 162 -19.44 -2.23 -13.00
N LYS A 163 -18.42 -3.06 -13.28
CA LYS A 163 -17.11 -2.61 -13.77
C LYS A 163 -17.30 -1.78 -15.05
N PRO A 164 -16.75 -0.55 -15.12
CA PRO A 164 -16.78 0.23 -16.35
C PRO A 164 -15.87 -0.41 -17.41
N LYS A 165 -16.22 -0.22 -18.67
CA LYS A 165 -15.39 -0.68 -19.79
C LYS A 165 -14.07 0.09 -19.81
N ALA A 166 -12.96 -0.59 -19.49
CA ALA A 166 -11.64 0.02 -19.55
C ALA A 166 -11.23 0.31 -21.00
N PRO A 167 -10.46 1.38 -21.29
CA PRO A 167 -10.04 1.73 -22.64
C PRO A 167 -9.33 0.59 -23.38
N MET A 168 -8.62 -0.24 -22.63
CA MET A 168 -7.80 -1.35 -23.12
C MET A 168 -8.56 -2.67 -23.20
N SER A 169 -9.86 -2.68 -22.85
CA SER A 169 -10.69 -3.88 -23.00
C SER A 169 -10.86 -4.26 -24.47
N ILE A 170 -10.83 -5.56 -24.75
CA ILE A 170 -11.12 -6.13 -26.07
C ILE A 170 -12.60 -5.92 -26.41
N GLU A 171 -12.85 -5.60 -27.68
CA GLU A 171 -14.19 -5.40 -28.24
C GLU A 171 -14.23 -6.16 -29.57
N LEU A 172 -15.06 -7.20 -29.66
CA LEU A 172 -15.12 -8.07 -30.84
C LEU A 172 -15.62 -7.31 -32.09
N ASP A 173 -16.49 -6.31 -31.88
CA ASP A 173 -17.04 -5.43 -32.91
C ASP A 173 -16.14 -4.23 -33.22
N ARG A 174 -15.15 -3.94 -32.35
CA ARG A 174 -14.20 -2.83 -32.50
C ARG A 174 -12.78 -3.28 -32.15
N PRO A 175 -12.14 -4.09 -33.02
CA PRO A 175 -10.83 -4.67 -32.73
C PRO A 175 -9.75 -3.59 -32.57
N LYS A 176 -8.81 -3.85 -31.66
CA LYS A 176 -7.68 -2.97 -31.32
C LYS A 176 -6.37 -3.75 -31.36
N THR A 177 -5.27 -3.04 -31.58
CA THR A 177 -3.91 -3.59 -31.44
C THR A 177 -3.31 -3.11 -30.12
N PHE A 178 -2.63 -4.01 -29.41
CA PHE A 178 -2.02 -3.75 -28.12
C PHE A 178 -0.52 -4.09 -28.16
N GLY A 179 0.31 -3.36 -27.42
CA GLY A 179 1.73 -3.72 -27.21
C GLY A 179 2.61 -3.55 -28.44
N GLY A 180 2.18 -2.79 -29.45
CA GLY A 180 3.00 -2.46 -30.61
C GLY A 180 4.20 -1.56 -30.24
N LEU A 181 5.25 -1.61 -31.05
CA LEU A 181 6.41 -0.74 -30.90
C LEU A 181 5.97 0.74 -30.99
N VAL A 182 6.25 1.51 -29.93
CA VAL A 182 5.96 2.94 -29.87
C VAL A 182 7.18 3.73 -30.34
N ALA A 183 7.01 4.53 -31.40
CA ALA A 183 8.08 5.39 -31.89
C ALA A 183 8.39 6.55 -30.91
N PRO A 184 9.63 7.08 -30.87
CA PRO A 184 10.05 8.12 -29.91
C PRO A 184 9.14 9.36 -29.87
N GLU A 185 8.57 9.78 -31.00
CA GLU A 185 7.65 10.92 -31.14
C GLU A 185 6.30 10.73 -30.42
N HIS A 186 5.95 9.49 -30.05
CA HIS A 186 4.71 9.17 -29.35
C HIS A 186 4.92 8.75 -27.89
N TYR A 187 6.10 8.23 -27.54
CA TYR A 187 6.37 7.65 -26.21
C TYR A 187 6.10 8.63 -25.06
N HIS A 188 6.53 9.88 -25.19
CA HIS A 188 6.31 10.90 -24.15
C HIS A 188 4.82 11.19 -23.90
N LYS A 189 3.95 11.07 -24.90
CA LYS A 189 2.51 11.33 -24.76
C LYS A 189 1.83 10.28 -23.87
N LEU A 190 2.22 9.02 -24.02
CA LEU A 190 1.71 7.92 -23.20
C LEU A 190 2.15 8.10 -21.74
N ASN A 191 3.42 8.45 -21.52
CA ASN A 191 3.96 8.73 -20.18
C ASN A 191 3.32 9.97 -19.55
N TYR A 192 3.06 11.02 -20.33
CA TYR A 192 2.39 12.23 -19.85
C TYR A 192 0.96 11.93 -19.40
N ALA A 193 0.18 11.20 -20.19
CA ALA A 193 -1.16 10.77 -19.80
C ALA A 193 -1.13 9.91 -18.53
N HIS A 194 -0.18 8.97 -18.43
CA HIS A 194 -0.01 8.17 -17.22
C HIS A 194 0.31 9.06 -16.00
N TRP A 195 1.22 10.00 -16.16
CA TRP A 195 1.60 10.94 -15.11
C TRP A 195 0.42 11.82 -14.66
N GLU A 196 -0.42 12.31 -15.57
CA GLU A 196 -1.61 13.10 -15.23
C GLU A 196 -2.59 12.32 -14.34
N ASP A 197 -2.78 11.03 -14.62
CA ASP A 197 -3.66 10.18 -13.79
C ASP A 197 -3.02 9.82 -12.45
N LEU A 198 -1.70 9.59 -12.40
CA LEU A 198 -0.98 9.40 -11.14
C LEU A 198 -1.09 10.63 -10.22
N ALA A 199 -1.07 11.84 -10.79
CA ALA A 199 -1.17 13.09 -10.04
C ALA A 199 -2.53 13.29 -9.37
N GLN A 200 -3.59 12.63 -9.87
CA GLN A 200 -4.94 12.75 -9.31
C GLN A 200 -5.18 11.82 -8.11
N ILE A 201 -4.37 10.76 -7.95
CA ILE A 201 -4.61 9.67 -6.99
C ILE A 201 -4.83 10.19 -5.58
N GLU A 202 -3.99 11.09 -5.08
CA GLU A 202 -4.07 11.59 -3.70
C GLU A 202 -5.43 12.25 -3.43
N SER A 203 -5.91 13.10 -4.34
CA SER A 203 -7.21 13.76 -4.20
C SER A 203 -8.40 12.79 -4.38
N LEU A 204 -8.25 11.82 -5.28
CA LEU A 204 -9.31 10.89 -5.59
C LEU A 204 -9.50 9.84 -4.49
N SER A 205 -8.41 9.35 -3.90
CA SER A 205 -8.46 8.42 -2.78
C SER A 205 -9.10 9.05 -1.54
N GLU A 206 -8.87 10.34 -1.25
CA GLU A 206 -9.60 11.07 -0.20
C GLU A 206 -11.10 11.20 -0.51
N THR A 207 -11.44 11.47 -1.77
CA THR A 207 -12.84 11.53 -2.22
C THR A 207 -13.55 10.19 -2.00
N ILE A 208 -12.89 9.10 -2.41
CA ILE A 208 -13.38 7.73 -2.22
C ILE A 208 -13.48 7.40 -0.72
N ALA A 209 -12.50 7.79 0.09
CA ALA A 209 -12.51 7.58 1.53
C ALA A 209 -13.67 8.32 2.23
N ALA A 210 -13.99 9.54 1.80
CA ALA A 210 -15.14 10.29 2.31
C ALA A 210 -16.47 9.64 1.95
N ARG A 211 -16.61 9.17 0.70
CA ARG A 211 -17.78 8.38 0.28
C ARG A 211 -17.91 7.09 1.07
N PHE A 212 -16.80 6.36 1.24
CA PHE A 212 -16.75 5.13 2.03
C PHE A 212 -17.18 5.38 3.48
N ALA A 213 -16.73 6.48 4.09
CA ALA A 213 -17.17 6.87 5.42
C ALA A 213 -18.67 7.12 5.53
N GLY A 214 -19.27 7.76 4.53
CA GLY A 214 -20.72 8.01 4.50
C GLY A 214 -21.55 6.72 4.42
N GLN A 215 -21.04 5.67 3.78
CA GLN A 215 -21.79 4.43 3.51
C GLN A 215 -21.47 3.31 4.51
N PHE A 216 -20.21 3.19 4.95
CA PHE A 216 -19.73 2.12 5.83
C PHE A 216 -19.45 2.60 7.27
N GLY A 217 -19.55 3.90 7.54
CA GLY A 217 -19.36 4.49 8.87
C GLY A 217 -17.90 4.53 9.36
N ARG A 218 -16.93 4.19 8.50
CA ARG A 218 -15.49 4.21 8.81
C ARG A 218 -14.73 5.00 7.75
N ARG A 219 -13.79 5.85 8.15
CA ARG A 219 -13.01 6.70 7.23
C ARG A 219 -11.54 6.28 7.21
N TYR A 220 -10.97 6.18 6.02
CA TYR A 220 -9.55 5.86 5.81
C TYR A 220 -8.90 6.86 4.85
N GLY A 221 -8.34 7.95 5.37
CA GLY A 221 -7.59 8.92 4.55
C GLY A 221 -6.27 8.36 4.03
N ASN A 222 -5.56 9.15 3.22
CA ASN A 222 -4.21 8.80 2.74
C ASN A 222 -3.18 8.77 3.86
N VAL A 223 -3.38 9.64 4.85
CA VAL A 223 -2.64 9.67 6.10
C VAL A 223 -3.61 9.81 7.26
N GLU A 224 -3.19 9.39 8.44
CA GLU A 224 -3.93 9.63 9.68
C GLU A 224 -3.01 10.29 10.71
N ALA A 225 -3.44 11.44 11.23
CA ALA A 225 -2.71 12.22 12.23
C ALA A 225 -3.39 12.11 13.59
N VAL A 226 -2.62 11.74 14.62
CA VAL A 226 -3.09 11.60 16.00
C VAL A 226 -2.13 12.35 16.90
N ASN A 227 -2.66 13.15 17.84
CA ASN A 227 -1.86 13.96 18.77
C ASN A 227 -0.85 14.92 18.07
N ILE A 228 -1.16 15.39 16.86
CA ILE A 228 -0.33 16.38 16.14
C ILE A 228 -0.96 17.78 16.32
N GLY A 229 -0.21 18.69 16.94
CA GLY A 229 -0.61 20.06 17.21
C GLY A 229 0.54 20.92 17.73
N PRO A 230 0.27 22.15 18.18
CA PRO A 230 1.31 23.10 18.62
C PRO A 230 2.16 22.64 19.81
N GLN A 231 1.65 21.68 20.60
CA GLN A 231 2.34 21.09 21.76
C GLN A 231 3.22 19.89 21.42
N THR A 232 3.15 19.39 20.17
CA THR A 232 3.82 18.16 19.74
C THR A 232 5.31 18.39 19.58
N LYS A 233 6.12 17.58 20.27
CA LYS A 233 7.59 17.64 20.22
C LYS A 233 8.20 16.61 19.29
N LEU A 234 7.54 15.47 19.13
CA LEU A 234 7.97 14.36 18.30
C LEU A 234 6.75 13.80 17.56
N VAL A 235 6.90 13.45 16.29
CA VAL A 235 5.92 12.66 15.55
C VAL A 235 6.56 11.34 15.14
N LEU A 236 5.95 10.24 15.55
CA LEU A 236 6.26 8.92 15.00
C LEU A 236 5.60 8.81 13.64
N VAL A 237 6.35 8.46 12.60
CA VAL A 237 5.80 8.20 11.27
C VAL A 237 5.84 6.69 11.03
N THR A 238 4.67 6.08 10.86
CA THR A 238 4.52 4.63 10.77
C THR A 238 3.72 4.23 9.53
N VAL A 239 3.90 2.98 9.14
CA VAL A 239 3.14 2.30 8.10
C VAL A 239 2.69 0.94 8.64
N SER A 240 1.51 0.47 8.22
CA SER A 240 0.97 -0.85 8.55
C SER A 240 0.94 -1.17 10.06
N SER A 241 1.18 -2.44 10.46
CA SER A 241 0.88 -3.01 11.78
C SER A 241 1.60 -2.32 12.96
N ILE A 242 2.80 -1.76 12.73
CA ILE A 242 3.55 -1.02 13.76
C ILE A 242 2.72 0.16 14.30
N THR A 243 1.86 0.73 13.46
CA THR A 243 0.97 1.83 13.82
C THR A 243 0.10 1.49 15.04
N THR A 244 -0.40 0.26 15.14
CA THR A 244 -1.25 -0.16 16.26
C THR A 244 -0.48 -0.15 17.59
N THR A 245 0.75 -0.68 17.61
CA THR A 245 1.61 -0.62 18.80
C THR A 245 1.94 0.83 19.15
N ALA A 246 2.30 1.65 18.16
CA ALA A 246 2.61 3.07 18.36
C ALA A 246 1.43 3.83 18.95
N ARG A 247 0.20 3.61 18.45
CA ARG A 247 -1.04 4.17 19.03
C ARG A 247 -1.21 3.83 20.51
N GLY A 248 -0.91 2.60 20.90
CA GLY A 248 -1.00 2.16 22.28
C GLY A 248 -0.04 2.95 23.19
N VAL A 249 1.19 3.16 22.72
CA VAL A 249 2.24 3.84 23.49
C VAL A 249 1.99 5.34 23.62
N ILE A 250 1.65 6.04 22.53
CA ILE A 250 1.48 7.51 22.56
C ILE A 250 0.34 7.99 23.47
N ARG A 251 -0.59 7.10 23.88
CA ARG A 251 -1.63 7.44 24.88
C ARG A 251 -1.03 7.89 26.22
N ARG A 252 0.19 7.48 26.53
CA ARG A 252 0.94 7.87 27.74
C ARG A 252 1.91 9.03 27.50
N HIS A 253 2.02 9.51 26.26
CA HIS A 253 2.95 10.56 25.81
C HIS A 253 2.20 11.63 24.99
N PRO A 254 1.44 12.54 25.65
CA PRO A 254 0.61 13.53 24.96
C PRO A 254 1.40 14.54 24.09
N GLU A 255 2.70 14.67 24.31
CA GLU A 255 3.64 15.46 23.50
C GLU A 255 4.13 14.72 22.24
N VAL A 256 3.81 13.43 22.09
CA VAL A 256 4.19 12.60 20.94
C VAL A 256 2.97 12.41 20.03
N GLY A 257 3.11 12.88 18.80
CA GLY A 257 2.18 12.65 17.70
C GLY A 257 2.47 11.34 16.95
N LEU A 258 1.49 10.90 16.18
CA LEU A 258 1.61 9.78 15.26
C LEU A 258 1.04 10.20 13.90
N LEU A 259 1.85 10.03 12.85
CA LEU A 259 1.44 10.16 11.47
C LEU A 259 1.50 8.78 10.82
N LYS A 260 0.35 8.14 10.64
CA LYS A 260 0.22 6.91 9.87
C LYS A 260 0.18 7.26 8.39
N ILE A 261 1.05 6.66 7.60
CA ILE A 261 0.97 6.72 6.13
C ILE A 261 0.24 5.46 5.65
N ARG A 262 -0.91 5.66 4.98
CA ARG A 262 -1.70 4.57 4.39
C ARG A 262 -1.46 4.47 2.90
N LEU A 263 -1.62 5.57 2.15
CA LEU A 263 -1.18 5.67 0.75
C LEU A 263 0.32 5.89 0.74
N PHE A 264 1.11 4.96 0.21
CA PHE A 264 2.57 5.10 0.14
C PHE A 264 3.05 5.46 -1.27
N LYS A 265 2.38 4.94 -2.32
CA LYS A 265 2.69 5.26 -3.72
C LYS A 265 1.42 5.54 -4.52
N PRO A 266 1.35 6.65 -5.27
CA PRO A 266 2.22 7.83 -5.15
C PRO A 266 2.18 8.39 -3.72
N PHE A 267 3.29 8.92 -3.24
CA PHE A 267 3.39 9.38 -1.85
C PHE A 267 2.53 10.65 -1.63
N PRO A 268 1.68 10.70 -0.59
CA PRO A 268 0.66 11.73 -0.41
C PRO A 268 1.26 13.02 0.19
N ARG A 269 1.92 13.81 -0.65
CA ARG A 269 2.73 14.95 -0.21
C ARG A 269 1.88 16.03 0.42
N GLU A 270 0.73 16.35 -0.17
CA GLU A 270 -0.12 17.43 0.32
C GLU A 270 -0.73 17.06 1.67
N ALA A 271 -1.20 15.82 1.82
CA ALA A 271 -1.77 15.32 3.07
C ALA A 271 -0.71 15.28 4.19
N VAL A 272 0.53 14.85 3.90
CA VAL A 272 1.64 14.88 4.87
C VAL A 272 1.98 16.31 5.27
N ARG A 273 2.14 17.22 4.31
CA ARG A 273 2.46 18.63 4.60
C ARG A 273 1.35 19.31 5.40
N GLN A 274 0.08 19.04 5.06
CA GLN A 274 -1.07 19.55 5.78
C GLN A 274 -1.08 19.04 7.22
N ALA A 275 -0.90 17.73 7.44
CA ALA A 275 -0.89 17.13 8.76
C ALA A 275 0.22 17.70 9.67
N LEU A 276 1.37 18.04 9.10
CA LEU A 276 2.54 18.54 9.83
C LEU A 276 2.63 20.08 9.91
N SER A 277 1.74 20.81 9.22
CA SER A 277 1.77 22.27 9.13
C SER A 277 1.61 23.02 10.46
N VAL A 278 1.07 22.34 11.47
CA VAL A 278 0.78 22.90 12.81
C VAL A 278 1.89 22.62 13.83
N LEU A 279 2.96 21.93 13.43
CA LEU A 279 4.06 21.59 14.32
C LEU A 279 4.84 22.83 14.74
N PRO A 280 5.33 22.88 15.99
CA PRO A 280 6.26 23.93 16.42
C PRO A 280 7.62 23.76 15.71
N PRO A 281 8.42 24.83 15.61
CA PRO A 281 9.71 24.80 14.89
C PRO A 281 10.74 23.80 15.42
N ASP A 282 10.65 23.42 16.70
CA ASP A 282 11.56 22.48 17.37
C ASP A 282 11.07 21.02 17.36
N ALA A 283 9.92 20.76 16.72
CA ALA A 283 9.40 19.41 16.55
C ALA A 283 10.33 18.55 15.70
N ARG A 284 10.24 17.23 15.88
CA ARG A 284 11.05 16.23 15.17
C ARG A 284 10.16 15.13 14.63
N LEU A 285 10.63 14.46 13.58
CA LEU A 285 10.01 13.26 13.05
C LEU A 285 10.90 12.05 13.30
N ALA A 286 10.30 10.92 13.67
CA ALA A 286 10.96 9.61 13.72
C ALA A 286 10.22 8.64 12.79
N ALA A 287 10.81 8.31 11.65
CA ALA A 287 10.31 7.30 10.74
C ALA A 287 10.65 5.90 11.27
N ILE A 288 9.65 5.03 11.41
CA ILE A 288 9.86 3.66 11.88
C ILE A 288 9.77 2.70 10.68
N GLU A 289 10.91 2.14 10.30
CA GLU A 289 11.07 1.35 9.09
C GLU A 289 11.02 -0.15 9.39
N ARG A 290 10.02 -0.84 8.81
CA ARG A 290 9.96 -2.30 8.70
C ARG A 290 10.41 -2.79 7.32
N ASN A 291 11.31 -2.05 6.69
CA ASN A 291 11.85 -2.34 5.38
C ASN A 291 13.34 -2.08 5.39
N PHE A 292 14.12 -2.83 4.62
CA PHE A 292 15.51 -2.55 4.37
C PHE A 292 15.76 -2.59 2.87
N LEU A 293 15.93 -1.40 2.27
CA LEU A 293 16.04 -1.24 0.82
C LEU A 293 17.41 -1.62 0.23
N GLY A 294 18.38 -2.02 1.06
CA GLY A 294 19.77 -2.14 0.64
C GLY A 294 20.50 -0.80 0.50
N ASP A 295 19.96 0.26 1.12
CA ASP A 295 20.50 1.61 1.14
C ASP A 295 20.78 2.06 2.59
N ARG A 296 21.35 3.25 2.78
CA ARG A 296 21.67 3.82 4.10
C ARG A 296 20.43 4.32 4.86
N GLU A 297 19.29 4.47 4.19
CA GLU A 297 18.06 5.08 4.71
C GLU A 297 16.84 4.27 4.26
N GLY A 298 15.82 4.20 5.11
CA GLY A 298 14.59 3.49 4.83
C GLY A 298 13.64 4.25 3.90
N ALA A 299 12.60 3.56 3.46
CA ALA A 299 11.69 4.08 2.45
C ALA A 299 10.85 5.28 2.93
N ILE A 300 10.38 5.24 4.17
CA ILE A 300 9.58 6.32 4.76
C ILE A 300 10.44 7.58 4.88
N LEU A 301 11.67 7.47 5.38
CA LEU A 301 12.60 8.59 5.49
C LEU A 301 12.84 9.25 4.12
N GLN A 302 13.15 8.45 3.09
CA GLN A 302 13.38 8.95 1.73
C GLN A 302 12.18 9.73 1.20
N GLU A 303 10.97 9.21 1.40
CA GLU A 303 9.74 9.86 0.94
C GLU A 303 9.38 11.11 1.74
N LEU A 304 9.57 11.10 3.05
CA LEU A 304 9.36 12.27 3.90
C LEU A 304 10.30 13.40 3.52
N ARG A 305 11.60 13.14 3.35
CA ARG A 305 12.56 14.15 2.90
C ARG A 305 12.19 14.74 1.54
N ARG A 306 11.68 13.91 0.64
CA ARG A 306 11.17 14.35 -0.67
C ARG A 306 9.92 15.23 -0.54
N ALA A 307 8.98 14.89 0.33
CA ALA A 307 7.74 15.64 0.54
C ALA A 307 7.95 16.95 1.30
N LEU A 308 8.91 16.96 2.23
CA LEU A 308 9.22 18.07 3.14
C LEU A 308 10.44 18.88 2.69
N TYR A 309 10.94 18.65 1.46
CA TYR A 309 12.05 19.41 0.92
C TYR A 309 11.77 20.92 1.02
N GLY A 310 12.76 21.65 1.55
CA GLY A 310 12.68 23.09 1.83
C GLY A 310 12.15 23.45 3.22
N LEU A 311 11.75 22.48 4.04
CA LEU A 311 11.40 22.69 5.44
C LEU A 311 12.58 22.29 6.34
N ASP A 312 12.87 23.11 7.36
CA ASP A 312 13.89 22.83 8.37
C ASP A 312 13.26 22.01 9.51
N LEU A 313 12.93 20.75 9.22
CA LEU A 313 12.34 19.81 10.16
C LEU A 313 13.26 18.59 10.32
N PRO A 314 13.82 18.32 11.51
CA PRO A 314 14.64 17.14 11.72
C PRO A 314 13.86 15.84 11.54
N ILE A 315 14.36 14.94 10.69
CA ILE A 315 13.76 13.63 10.41
C ILE A 315 14.82 12.56 10.65
N TYR A 316 14.50 11.64 11.55
CA TYR A 316 15.38 10.55 11.96
C TYR A 316 14.78 9.22 11.56
N ASP A 317 15.66 8.29 11.22
CA ASP A 317 15.30 6.96 10.76
C ASP A 317 15.50 5.92 11.87
N PHE A 318 14.54 5.00 12.02
CA PHE A 318 14.56 3.95 13.02
C PHE A 318 14.11 2.62 12.42
N TYR A 319 15.06 1.74 12.14
CA TYR A 319 14.76 0.36 11.76
C TYR A 319 14.26 -0.42 12.96
N ALA A 320 13.04 -0.97 12.83
CA ALA A 320 12.41 -1.82 13.83
C ALA A 320 11.54 -2.88 13.15
N GLY A 321 11.66 -4.13 13.62
CA GLY A 321 10.80 -5.23 13.16
C GLY A 321 11.11 -5.79 11.77
N VAL A 322 12.24 -5.40 11.16
CA VAL A 322 12.76 -5.94 9.89
C VAL A 322 12.85 -7.46 9.96
N GLY A 323 12.42 -8.13 8.89
CA GLY A 323 12.41 -9.59 8.82
C GLY A 323 11.59 -10.27 9.92
N GLY A 324 10.52 -9.63 10.37
CA GLY A 324 9.53 -10.19 11.30
C GLY A 324 9.88 -10.13 12.77
N LYS A 325 10.97 -9.46 13.15
CA LYS A 325 11.27 -9.24 14.56
C LYS A 325 10.08 -8.54 15.22
N ASP A 326 9.76 -8.96 16.44
CA ASP A 326 8.69 -8.34 17.21
C ASP A 326 9.01 -6.88 17.55
N VAL A 327 7.98 -6.04 17.57
CA VAL A 327 8.05 -4.62 17.94
C VAL A 327 7.06 -4.40 19.08
N PRO A 328 7.46 -4.75 20.32
CA PRO A 328 6.61 -4.57 21.49
C PRO A 328 6.56 -3.09 21.89
N PRO A 329 5.64 -2.70 22.79
CA PRO A 329 5.54 -1.32 23.29
C PRO A 329 6.88 -0.73 23.75
N GLU A 330 7.74 -1.52 24.39
CA GLU A 330 9.07 -1.11 24.88
C GLU A 330 10.01 -0.68 23.75
N ALA A 331 9.89 -1.28 22.57
CA ALA A 331 10.67 -0.87 21.40
C ALA A 331 10.25 0.53 20.91
N ILE A 332 8.94 0.84 20.95
CA ILE A 332 8.44 2.18 20.62
C ILE A 332 8.86 3.19 21.70
N GLU A 333 8.83 2.80 22.98
CA GLU A 333 9.36 3.63 24.08
C GLU A 333 10.85 3.96 23.87
N GLU A 334 11.66 2.99 23.42
CA GLU A 334 13.06 3.22 23.07
C GLU A 334 13.20 4.22 21.92
N VAL A 335 12.40 4.08 20.86
CA VAL A 335 12.37 5.04 19.73
C VAL A 335 12.08 6.46 20.24
N ILE A 336 11.04 6.63 21.06
CA ILE A 336 10.67 7.94 21.63
C ILE A 336 11.83 8.51 22.44
N HIS A 337 12.40 7.72 23.36
CA HIS A 337 13.49 8.15 24.22
C HIS A 337 14.70 8.62 23.41
N ARG A 338 15.12 7.82 22.42
CA ARG A 338 16.27 8.14 21.55
C ARG A 338 16.01 9.34 20.65
N ALA A 339 14.83 9.43 20.04
CA ALA A 339 14.46 10.55 19.16
C ALA A 339 14.44 11.90 19.91
N MET A 340 14.00 11.89 21.17
CA MET A 340 14.03 13.06 22.04
C MET A 340 15.45 13.40 22.51
N GLY A 341 16.30 12.39 22.72
CA GLY A 341 17.68 12.53 23.22
C GLY A 341 18.73 13.04 22.22
N GLY A 342 18.38 13.28 20.96
CA GLY A 342 19.32 13.70 19.91
C GLY A 342 20.01 12.49 19.26
N PRO A 343 19.27 11.70 18.46
CA PRO A 343 19.76 10.43 17.94
C PRO A 343 20.75 10.64 16.78
N GLU A 344 21.39 9.54 16.35
CA GLU A 344 22.02 9.49 15.04
C GLU A 344 20.95 9.68 13.93
N PRO A 345 21.32 10.10 12.71
CA PRO A 345 20.37 10.21 11.61
C PRO A 345 19.64 8.89 11.30
N VAL A 346 20.32 7.76 11.49
CA VAL A 346 19.81 6.41 11.22
C VAL A 346 20.09 5.52 12.42
N ASN A 347 19.06 4.83 12.91
CA ASN A 347 19.08 4.07 14.15
C ASN A 347 18.53 2.67 13.92
N TRP A 348 19.03 1.70 14.69
CA TRP A 348 18.52 0.35 14.73
C TRP A 348 18.03 0.02 16.15
N ILE A 349 16.80 -0.47 16.24
CA ILE A 349 16.22 -0.99 17.49
C ILE A 349 16.48 -2.50 17.53
N LYS A 350 17.57 -2.86 18.23
CA LYS A 350 18.22 -4.18 18.16
C LYS A 350 17.61 -5.26 19.01
#